data_AF-M4TG30-F1
#
_entry.id   AF-M4TG30-F1
#
_cell.length_a   1.000
_cell.length_b   1.000
_cell.length_c   1.000
_cell.angle_alpha   90.00
_cell.angle_beta   90.00
_cell.angle_gamma   90.00
#
_symmetry.space_group_name_H-M   'P 1'
#
loop_
_entity.id
_entity.type
_entity.pdbx_description
1 polymer ?
#
loop_
_entity_poly.entity_id
_entity_poly.type
_entity_poly.pdbx_seq_one_letter_code
_entity_poly.pdbx_strand_id
1 'polypeptide(L)'
;TPVVLGDYDKINLLAKDKGLDVSDIEIINPSTSELKPELVKSFVERRKGKATEEQADELLNNVNYFGTMLVYAGHADGLVSGAAHSTGDTVRPALQIIKTKPGVSKTSGIFFMIKDDQQYVFGDCAINPTLESSDLAEIAVESAKSAKSFGMDPRVAMLSFS
;
A
#
# COMPACT_ATOMS: atom_id res chain seq x y z
N THR A 1 15.43 -1.08 -2.47
CA THR A 1 15.59 -0.90 -3.92
C THR A 1 14.22 -0.69 -4.54
N PRO A 2 14.02 0.28 -5.44
CA PRO A 2 12.73 0.46 -6.11
C PRO A 2 12.51 -0.63 -7.17
N VAL A 3 11.27 -1.10 -7.27
CA VAL A 3 10.79 -1.96 -8.36
C VAL A 3 9.66 -1.21 -9.06
N VAL A 4 9.79 -0.96 -10.36
CA VAL A 4 8.82 -0.21 -11.16
C VAL A 4 7.96 -1.18 -11.95
N LEU A 5 6.65 -0.96 -11.96
CA LEU A 5 5.71 -1.80 -12.68
C LEU A 5 5.19 -1.11 -13.94
N GLY A 6 5.28 -1.81 -15.07
CA GLY A 6 4.73 -1.34 -16.34
C GLY A 6 5.46 -1.89 -17.55
N ASP A 7 5.05 -1.42 -18.72
CA ASP A 7 5.65 -1.77 -20.00
C ASP A 7 7.07 -1.20 -20.10
N TYR A 8 8.04 -2.09 -20.33
CA TYR A 8 9.47 -1.77 -20.33
C TYR A 8 9.82 -0.70 -21.37
N ASP A 9 9.31 -0.82 -22.60
CA ASP A 9 9.63 0.11 -23.69
C ASP A 9 9.05 1.50 -23.42
N LYS A 10 7.80 1.55 -22.90
CA LYS A 10 7.15 2.82 -22.53
C LYS A 10 7.88 3.52 -21.39
N ILE A 11 8.32 2.79 -20.37
CA ILE A 11 9.06 3.36 -19.24
C ILE A 11 10.40 3.90 -19.70
N ASN A 12 11.16 3.13 -20.48
CA ASN A 12 12.47 3.57 -21.00
C ASN A 12 12.35 4.78 -21.93
N LEU A 13 11.32 4.80 -22.79
CA LEU A 13 11.05 5.94 -23.65
C LEU A 13 10.73 7.19 -22.84
N LEU A 14 9.90 7.08 -21.80
CA LEU A 14 9.57 8.19 -20.91
C LEU A 14 10.79 8.67 -20.11
N ALA A 15 11.59 7.74 -19.58
CA ALA A 15 12.82 8.08 -18.87
C ALA A 15 13.78 8.86 -19.77
N LYS A 16 13.98 8.41 -21.01
CA LYS A 16 14.80 9.09 -22.02
C LYS A 16 14.27 10.49 -22.34
N ASP A 17 12.96 10.65 -22.55
CA ASP A 17 12.32 11.96 -22.77
C ASP A 17 12.55 12.92 -21.59
N LYS A 18 12.60 12.40 -20.36
CA LYS A 18 12.88 13.17 -19.15
C LYS A 18 14.36 13.32 -18.80
N GLY A 19 15.27 12.76 -19.61
CA GLY A 19 16.71 12.78 -19.34
C GLY A 19 17.09 12.01 -18.07
N LEU A 20 16.32 10.98 -17.71
CA LEU A 20 16.55 10.11 -16.56
C LEU A 20 17.21 8.80 -17.01
N ASP A 21 18.17 8.32 -16.22
CA ASP A 21 18.72 6.98 -16.36
C ASP A 21 18.01 6.01 -15.41
N VAL A 22 17.51 4.91 -15.95
CA VAL A 22 16.76 3.87 -15.23
C VAL A 22 17.35 2.48 -15.43
N SER A 23 18.58 2.37 -15.97
CA SER A 23 19.22 1.07 -16.26
C SER A 23 19.37 0.18 -15.02
N ASP A 24 19.55 0.78 -13.86
CA ASP A 24 19.79 0.08 -12.59
C ASP A 24 18.49 -0.13 -11.78
N ILE A 25 17.34 0.21 -12.35
CA ILE A 25 16.03 0.02 -11.72
C ILE A 25 15.39 -1.25 -12.28
N GLU A 26 14.94 -2.13 -11.38
CA GLU A 26 14.17 -3.29 -11.78
C GLU A 26 12.80 -2.85 -12.32
N ILE A 27 12.49 -3.26 -13.56
CA ILE A 27 11.22 -2.99 -14.22
C ILE A 27 10.52 -4.31 -14.52
N ILE A 28 9.30 -4.47 -14.01
CA ILE A 28 8.48 -5.67 -14.24
C ILE A 28 7.20 -5.27 -14.97
N ASN A 29 6.96 -5.89 -16.13
CA ASN A 29 5.66 -5.80 -16.80
C ASN A 29 4.73 -6.92 -16.31
N PRO A 30 3.60 -6.62 -15.65
CA PRO A 30 2.70 -7.65 -15.13
C PRO A 30 2.22 -8.66 -16.18
N SER A 31 1.99 -8.21 -17.42
CA SER A 31 1.43 -9.08 -18.46
C SER A 31 2.41 -10.10 -19.03
N THR A 32 3.72 -9.87 -18.86
CA THR A 32 4.78 -10.73 -19.39
C THR A 32 5.71 -11.27 -18.29
N SER A 33 5.41 -11.02 -17.02
CA SER A 33 6.24 -11.44 -15.90
C SER A 33 6.18 -12.96 -15.71
N GLU A 34 7.34 -13.59 -15.54
CA GLU A 34 7.45 -15.01 -15.19
C GLU A 34 6.88 -15.33 -13.80
N LEU A 35 6.74 -14.32 -12.93
CA LEU A 35 6.10 -14.47 -11.62
C LEU A 35 4.57 -14.55 -11.74
N LYS A 36 3.97 -14.12 -12.86
CA LYS A 36 2.51 -14.02 -12.97
C LYS A 36 1.78 -15.34 -12.66
N PRO A 37 2.18 -16.51 -13.19
CA PRO A 37 1.47 -17.77 -12.92
C PRO A 37 1.44 -18.15 -11.44
N GLU A 38 2.55 -17.99 -10.70
CA GLU A 38 2.58 -18.29 -9.26
C GLU A 38 1.76 -17.28 -8.45
N LEU A 39 1.78 -16.01 -8.83
CA LEU A 39 1.00 -14.96 -8.17
C LEU A 39 -0.49 -15.15 -8.42
N VAL A 40 -0.91 -15.60 -9.61
CA VAL A 40 -2.32 -15.93 -9.91
C VAL A 40 -2.82 -17.02 -8.97
N LYS A 41 -2.07 -18.13 -8.86
CA LYS A 41 -2.42 -19.23 -7.96
C LYS A 41 -2.49 -18.77 -6.49
N SER A 42 -1.49 -18.02 -6.05
CA SER A 42 -1.44 -17.46 -4.68
C SER A 42 -2.61 -16.52 -4.40
N PHE A 43 -3.01 -15.69 -5.38
CA PHE A 43 -4.16 -14.80 -5.27
C PHE A 43 -5.46 -15.60 -5.14
N VAL A 44 -5.71 -16.59 -5.99
CA VAL A 44 -6.92 -17.43 -5.92
C VAL A 44 -7.06 -18.09 -4.54
N GLU A 45 -5.99 -18.69 -4.04
CA GLU A 45 -5.95 -19.29 -2.70
C GLU A 45 -6.25 -18.23 -1.62
N ARG A 46 -5.60 -17.07 -1.71
CA ARG A 46 -5.80 -15.95 -0.78
C ARG A 46 -7.23 -15.43 -0.78
N ARG A 47 -7.91 -15.46 -1.93
CA ARG A 47 -9.30 -15.06 -2.11
C ARG A 47 -10.32 -16.09 -1.62
N LYS A 48 -9.90 -17.32 -1.30
CA LYS A 48 -10.76 -18.37 -0.70
C LYS A 48 -12.05 -18.61 -1.51
N GLY A 49 -11.92 -18.82 -2.82
CA GLY A 49 -13.04 -19.09 -3.73
C GLY A 49 -13.83 -17.84 -4.17
N LYS A 50 -13.41 -16.63 -3.78
CA LYS A 50 -14.04 -15.37 -4.22
C LYS A 50 -13.52 -14.84 -5.56
N ALA A 51 -12.60 -15.55 -6.20
CA ALA A 51 -12.07 -15.24 -7.53
C ALA A 51 -11.75 -16.56 -8.24
N THR A 52 -12.09 -16.65 -9.52
CA THR A 52 -11.63 -17.75 -10.40
C THR A 52 -10.19 -17.49 -10.86
N GLU A 53 -9.57 -18.49 -11.47
CA GLU A 53 -8.22 -18.36 -12.02
C GLU A 53 -8.18 -17.35 -13.18
N GLU A 54 -9.21 -17.33 -14.03
CA GLU A 54 -9.33 -16.36 -15.13
C GLU A 54 -9.48 -14.93 -14.62
N GLN A 55 -10.32 -14.73 -13.59
CA GLN A 55 -10.47 -13.42 -12.95
C GLN A 55 -9.17 -12.96 -12.28
N ALA A 56 -8.45 -13.89 -11.67
CA ALA A 56 -7.16 -13.61 -11.06
C ALA A 56 -6.12 -13.21 -12.13
N ASP A 57 -6.02 -13.95 -13.23
CA ASP A 57 -5.10 -13.64 -14.32
C ASP A 57 -5.38 -12.25 -14.94
N GLU A 58 -6.65 -11.90 -15.12
CA GLU A 58 -7.05 -10.58 -15.62
C GLU A 58 -6.69 -9.47 -14.61
N LEU A 59 -7.07 -9.65 -13.34
CA LEU A 59 -6.80 -8.66 -12.29
C LEU A 59 -5.30 -8.43 -12.08
N LEU A 60 -4.48 -9.47 -12.22
CA LEU A 60 -3.03 -9.36 -12.04
C LEU A 60 -2.33 -8.70 -13.24
N ASN A 61 -3.04 -8.31 -14.31
CA ASN A 61 -2.49 -7.35 -15.27
C ASN A 61 -2.51 -5.90 -14.74
N ASN A 62 -3.31 -5.61 -13.70
CA ASN A 62 -3.33 -4.30 -13.06
C ASN A 62 -2.12 -4.12 -12.13
N VAL A 63 -1.36 -3.05 -12.31
CA VAL A 63 -0.13 -2.78 -11.55
C VAL A 63 -0.32 -2.70 -10.03
N ASN A 64 -1.46 -2.21 -9.54
CA ASN A 64 -1.72 -2.16 -8.10
C ASN A 64 -1.98 -3.56 -7.53
N TYR A 65 -2.73 -4.40 -8.24
CA TYR A 65 -2.96 -5.79 -7.84
C TYR A 65 -1.68 -6.62 -7.93
N PHE A 66 -0.96 -6.52 -9.04
CA PHE A 66 0.31 -7.23 -9.24
C PHE A 66 1.34 -6.83 -8.19
N GLY A 67 1.56 -5.53 -7.98
CA GLY A 67 2.48 -5.05 -6.95
C GLY A 67 2.07 -5.47 -5.54
N THR A 68 0.77 -5.48 -5.23
CA THR A 68 0.29 -5.97 -3.92
C THR A 68 0.59 -7.46 -3.76
N MET A 69 0.49 -8.25 -4.83
CA MET A 69 0.85 -9.67 -4.82
C MET A 69 2.35 -9.90 -4.69
N LEU A 70 3.20 -9.07 -5.30
CA LEU A 70 4.66 -9.12 -5.09
C LEU A 70 4.99 -8.94 -3.60
N VAL A 71 4.35 -7.97 -2.93
CA VAL A 71 4.55 -7.76 -1.49
C VAL A 71 4.05 -8.96 -0.69
N TYR A 72 2.86 -9.46 -1.01
CA TYR A 72 2.29 -10.61 -0.31
C TYR A 72 3.12 -11.89 -0.41
N ALA A 73 3.71 -12.13 -1.59
CA ALA A 73 4.54 -13.30 -1.87
C ALA A 73 6.01 -13.12 -1.44
N GLY A 74 6.38 -11.95 -0.92
CA GLY A 74 7.73 -11.69 -0.40
C GLY A 74 8.77 -11.28 -1.45
N HIS A 75 8.34 -10.87 -2.65
CA HIS A 75 9.22 -10.30 -3.66
C HIS A 75 9.48 -8.79 -3.47
N ALA A 76 8.70 -8.14 -2.59
CA ALA A 76 8.89 -6.74 -2.21
C ALA A 76 8.46 -6.50 -0.75
N ASP A 77 9.05 -5.49 -0.10
CA ASP A 77 8.76 -5.20 1.32
C ASP A 77 7.55 -4.26 1.52
N GLY A 78 7.16 -3.54 0.47
CA GLY A 78 6.08 -2.56 0.52
C GLY A 78 5.72 -2.03 -0.87
N LEU A 79 4.62 -1.29 -0.95
CA LEU A 79 4.11 -0.73 -2.20
C LEU A 79 3.75 0.75 -2.01
N VAL A 80 4.14 1.57 -2.97
CA VAL A 80 3.75 2.98 -3.07
C VAL A 80 3.07 3.20 -4.42
N SER A 81 1.86 3.74 -4.40
CA SER A 81 1.05 4.08 -5.58
C SER A 81 0.19 5.32 -5.26
N GLY A 82 -0.73 5.67 -6.16
CA GLY A 82 -1.69 6.77 -5.97
C GLY A 82 -1.36 8.04 -6.76
N ALA A 83 -0.19 8.15 -7.38
CA ALA A 83 0.14 9.30 -8.24
C ALA A 83 -0.79 9.40 -9.47
N ALA A 84 -1.22 8.27 -10.01
CA ALA A 84 -2.11 8.17 -11.17
C ALA A 84 -3.42 7.41 -10.87
N HIS A 85 -3.67 7.07 -9.60
CA HIS A 85 -4.79 6.21 -9.17
C HIS A 85 -5.50 6.83 -7.96
N SER A 86 -6.78 6.51 -7.77
CA SER A 86 -7.47 6.95 -6.56
C SER A 86 -6.93 6.25 -5.30
N THR A 87 -7.11 6.85 -4.13
CA THR A 87 -6.83 6.20 -2.83
C THR A 87 -7.55 4.85 -2.73
N GLY A 88 -8.79 4.77 -3.26
CA GLY A 88 -9.59 3.55 -3.31
C GLY A 88 -8.92 2.43 -4.10
N ASP A 89 -8.31 2.75 -5.24
CA ASP A 89 -7.64 1.76 -6.11
C ASP A 89 -6.36 1.20 -5.47
N THR A 90 -5.71 1.96 -4.58
CA THR A 90 -4.52 1.51 -3.86
C THR A 90 -4.89 0.68 -2.63
N VAL A 91 -5.84 1.16 -1.81
CA VAL A 91 -6.19 0.49 -0.54
C VAL A 91 -6.99 -0.80 -0.74
N ARG A 92 -7.78 -0.90 -1.82
CA ARG A 92 -8.64 -2.06 -2.09
C ARG A 92 -7.84 -3.37 -2.23
N PRO A 93 -6.83 -3.50 -3.13
CA PRO A 93 -6.04 -4.72 -3.21
C PRO A 93 -5.27 -4.99 -1.91
N ALA A 94 -4.74 -3.95 -1.25
CA ALA A 94 -4.06 -4.10 0.03
C ALA A 94 -4.95 -4.77 1.10
N LEU A 95 -6.21 -4.36 1.23
CA LEU A 95 -7.17 -4.98 2.15
C LEU A 95 -7.64 -6.36 1.71
N GLN A 96 -7.73 -6.62 0.40
CA GLN A 96 -8.12 -7.93 -0.13
C GLN A 96 -7.01 -8.99 0.04
N ILE A 97 -5.75 -8.58 -0.05
CA ILE A 97 -4.58 -9.45 -0.17
C ILE A 97 -3.75 -9.41 1.13
N ILE A 98 -3.14 -8.28 1.48
CA ILE A 98 -2.24 -8.16 2.65
C ILE A 98 -3.03 -8.27 3.95
N LYS A 99 -4.15 -7.53 4.05
CA LYS A 99 -5.01 -7.37 5.23
C LYS A 99 -4.36 -6.58 6.36
N THR A 100 -5.13 -6.34 7.41
CA THR A 100 -4.66 -5.74 8.67
C THR A 100 -3.86 -6.75 9.48
N LYS A 101 -3.04 -6.24 10.41
CA LYS A 101 -2.34 -7.06 11.39
C LYS A 101 -3.35 -7.76 12.33
N PRO A 102 -3.00 -8.91 12.93
CA PRO A 102 -3.83 -9.53 13.96
C PRO A 102 -4.15 -8.54 15.09
N GLY A 103 -5.42 -8.45 15.47
CA GLY A 103 -5.90 -7.50 16.49
C GLY A 103 -6.17 -6.08 15.99
N VAL A 104 -5.98 -5.81 14.70
CA VAL A 104 -6.33 -4.53 14.05
C VAL A 104 -7.49 -4.79 13.08
N SER A 105 -8.58 -4.05 13.24
CA SER A 105 -9.81 -4.24 12.47
C SER A 105 -9.83 -3.42 11.18
N LYS A 106 -9.21 -2.23 11.18
CA LYS A 106 -9.23 -1.28 10.05
C LYS A 106 -7.89 -0.60 9.85
N THR A 107 -7.74 0.04 8.70
CA THR A 107 -6.61 0.92 8.41
C THR A 107 -6.98 2.37 8.69
N SER A 108 -6.01 3.21 9.02
CA SER A 108 -6.17 4.64 9.25
C SER A 108 -5.07 5.42 8.55
N GLY A 109 -5.36 6.67 8.18
CA GLY A 109 -4.41 7.57 7.53
C GLY A 109 -3.88 8.59 8.53
N ILE A 110 -2.57 8.57 8.76
CA ILE A 110 -1.90 9.55 9.62
C ILE A 110 -1.10 10.55 8.79
N PHE A 111 -0.95 11.75 9.33
CA PHE A 111 -0.08 12.79 8.77
C PHE A 111 0.99 13.16 9.79
N PHE A 112 2.21 13.34 9.30
CA PHE A 112 3.26 14.03 10.05
C PHE A 112 3.09 15.53 9.87
N MET A 113 2.86 16.24 10.96
CA MET A 113 2.79 17.70 10.99
C MET A 113 4.13 18.21 11.51
N ILE A 114 4.95 18.79 10.63
CA ILE A 114 6.32 19.21 10.95
C ILE A 114 6.41 20.72 10.76
N LYS A 115 6.90 21.41 11.79
CA LYS A 115 7.21 22.83 11.75
C LYS A 115 8.40 23.11 12.64
N ASP A 116 9.48 23.64 12.07
CA ASP A 116 10.75 23.84 12.77
C ASP A 116 11.18 22.52 13.45
N ASP A 117 11.51 22.55 14.75
CA ASP A 117 11.88 21.37 15.53
C ASP A 117 10.67 20.61 16.10
N GLN A 118 9.44 20.99 15.75
CA GLN A 118 8.22 20.35 16.22
C GLN A 118 7.73 19.29 15.22
N GLN A 119 7.41 18.11 15.75
CA GLN A 119 6.85 16.99 15.00
C GLN A 119 5.64 16.42 15.73
N TYR A 120 4.51 16.36 15.04
CA TYR A 120 3.27 15.75 15.53
C TYR A 120 2.76 14.68 14.57
N VAL A 121 1.91 13.79 15.08
CA VAL A 121 1.16 12.82 14.28
C VAL A 121 -0.32 13.10 14.46
N PHE A 122 -1.04 13.37 13.37
CA PHE A 122 -2.49 13.52 13.35
C PHE A 122 -3.12 12.28 12.71
N GLY A 123 -4.18 11.73 13.31
CA GLY A 123 -4.88 10.57 12.77
C GLY A 123 -6.23 10.32 13.43
N ASP A 124 -7.20 9.71 12.75
CA ASP A 124 -7.26 9.45 11.30
C ASP A 124 -7.73 10.70 10.55
N CYS A 125 -7.08 11.05 9.45
CA CYS A 125 -7.42 12.22 8.63
C CYS A 125 -7.69 11.88 7.16
N ALA A 126 -7.80 10.61 6.78
CA ALA A 126 -7.93 10.23 5.36
C ALA A 126 -8.87 9.05 5.06
N ILE A 127 -8.96 8.04 5.92
CA ILE A 127 -9.56 6.75 5.51
C ILE A 127 -10.99 6.58 5.98
N ASN A 128 -11.26 6.85 7.26
CA ASN A 128 -12.53 6.51 7.89
C ASN A 128 -13.41 7.76 8.04
N PRO A 129 -14.57 7.84 7.36
CA PRO A 129 -15.47 9.00 7.44
C PRO A 129 -16.27 9.05 8.74
N THR A 130 -16.47 7.91 9.39
CA THR A 130 -17.20 7.78 10.66
C THR A 130 -16.49 6.75 11.52
N LEU A 131 -16.31 7.09 12.79
CA LEU A 131 -15.53 6.32 13.74
C LEU A 131 -16.33 6.15 15.02
N GLU A 132 -16.38 4.92 15.51
CA GLU A 132 -16.92 4.59 16.83
C GLU A 132 -15.80 4.57 17.87
N SER A 133 -16.15 4.49 19.15
CA SER A 133 -15.18 4.51 20.25
C SER A 133 -14.09 3.45 20.13
N SER A 134 -14.41 2.24 19.65
CA SER A 134 -13.43 1.18 19.42
C SER A 134 -12.45 1.53 18.31
N ASP A 135 -12.91 2.16 17.24
CA ASP A 135 -12.08 2.55 16.11
C ASP A 135 -11.11 3.67 16.54
N LEU A 136 -11.59 4.64 17.33
CA LEU A 136 -10.74 5.71 17.89
C LEU A 136 -9.64 5.16 18.81
N ALA A 137 -9.96 4.17 19.66
CA ALA A 137 -8.97 3.51 20.50
C ALA A 137 -7.93 2.74 19.66
N GLU A 138 -8.37 2.04 18.61
CA GLU A 138 -7.47 1.35 17.69
C GLU A 138 -6.54 2.32 16.94
N ILE A 139 -7.09 3.43 16.43
CA ILE A 139 -6.33 4.50 15.77
C ILE A 139 -5.29 5.09 16.72
N ALA A 140 -5.63 5.35 17.98
CA ALA A 140 -4.70 5.87 18.98
C ALA A 140 -3.50 4.92 19.17
N VAL A 141 -3.76 3.61 19.30
CA VAL A 141 -2.72 2.59 19.48
C VAL A 141 -1.84 2.45 18.23
N GLU A 142 -2.43 2.36 17.03
CA GLU A 142 -1.66 2.18 15.79
C GLU A 142 -0.91 3.46 15.37
N SER A 143 -1.47 4.64 15.66
CA SER A 143 -0.77 5.93 15.46
C SER A 143 0.44 6.04 16.37
N ALA A 144 0.34 5.59 17.63
CA ALA A 144 1.47 5.56 18.56
C ALA A 144 2.59 4.60 18.08
N LYS A 145 2.22 3.40 17.60
CA LYS A 145 3.18 2.45 17.02
C LYS A 145 3.87 3.03 15.78
N SER A 146 3.11 3.73 14.93
CA SER A 146 3.65 4.42 13.77
C SER A 146 4.63 5.50 14.20
N ALA A 147 4.24 6.42 15.10
CA ALA A 147 5.12 7.45 15.64
C ALA A 147 6.43 6.87 16.22
N LYS A 148 6.35 5.78 16.98
CA LYS A 148 7.52 5.07 17.53
C LYS A 148 8.44 4.51 16.45
N SER A 149 7.88 4.05 15.33
CA SER A 149 8.65 3.53 14.19
C SER A 149 9.46 4.62 13.48
N PHE A 150 9.08 5.88 13.65
CA PHE A 150 9.81 7.07 13.21
C PHE A 150 10.66 7.70 14.34
N GLY A 151 10.90 6.99 15.45
CA GLY A 151 11.79 7.42 16.51
C GLY A 151 11.19 8.40 17.53
N MET A 152 9.88 8.63 17.51
CA MET A 152 9.20 9.49 18.49
C MET A 152 8.93 8.75 19.81
N ASP A 153 8.89 9.47 20.93
CA ASP A 153 8.30 9.01 22.21
C ASP A 153 6.80 9.34 22.24
N PRO A 154 5.88 8.38 21.97
CA PRO A 154 4.49 8.71 21.68
C PRO A 154 3.74 9.15 22.94
N ARG A 155 3.17 10.36 22.90
CA ARG A 155 2.23 10.87 23.90
C ARG A 155 0.91 11.16 23.21
N VAL A 156 -0.06 10.27 23.40
CA VAL A 156 -1.33 10.31 22.65
C VAL A 156 -2.36 11.15 23.40
N ALA A 157 -2.96 12.11 22.72
CA ALA A 157 -4.12 12.86 23.19
C ALA A 157 -5.32 12.54 22.29
N MET A 158 -6.43 12.10 22.91
CA MET A 158 -7.70 11.91 22.20
C MET A 158 -8.48 13.22 22.24
N LEU A 159 -8.65 13.85 21.08
CA LEU A 159 -9.26 15.16 20.98
C LEU A 159 -10.79 15.06 21.05
N SER A 160 -11.38 16.05 21.71
CA SER A 160 -12.81 16.27 21.86
C SER A 160 -13.03 17.77 21.98
N PHE A 161 -14.27 18.22 21.85
CA PHE A 161 -14.64 19.61 22.17
C PHE A 161 -14.83 19.84 23.68
N SER A 162 -14.79 18.78 24.50
CA SER A 162 -14.91 18.79 25.97
C SER A 162 -14.20 17.61 26.61
#